data_AF-A0A2C2V3I4-F1
#
_entry.id   AF-A0A2C2V3I4-F1
#
_cell.length_a   1.000
_cell.length_b   1.000
_cell.length_c   1.000
_cell.angle_alpha   90.00
_cell.angle_beta   90.00
_cell.angle_gamma   90.00
#
_symmetry.space_group_name_H-M   'P 1'
#
loop_
_entity.id
_entity.type
_entity.pdbx_description
1 polymer ?
#
loop_
_entity_poly.entity_id
_entity_poly.type
_entity_poly.pdbx_seq_one_letter_code
_entity_poly.pdbx_strand_id
1 'polypeptide(L)'
;MTTSSQAPITSSELANLWMAYQEQTMMLRVLEHFIEHSDPEGKQLLQSYYNGAAKNIEMIKSIFQQEGAVIPIGFTENDVYKSVPKLFDFMYDIMYLHLMTKVEMSLYALFTGMTYRKDIEDLFIGMTAESQSMNSQATQFLLEKGVLVRPPFVSMPKQVNFVQDKNYMDGFTWFSETRSLNTVEVSLIHHAIETNLVGMQLMIGFAQVAADKKVQKYLTEGMELSKKIEIDLGEFLRHSYIEPPATHAGKATTSKTAPFSDKLMMYNTTLLASFGLGSNALGGGFSLRSDLPAKMAFLAKDIFTFAQDGGKIMIKNGWMEEPPQIEDRNQLTK
;
A
#
# COMPACT_ATOMS: atom_id res chain seq x y z
N MET A 1 41.22 4.83 -3.42
CA MET A 1 39.77 5.09 -3.21
C MET A 1 39.04 4.38 -4.33
N THR A 2 38.63 3.14 -4.09
CA THR A 2 37.74 2.41 -4.98
C THR A 2 36.40 3.15 -4.99
N THR A 3 35.95 3.57 -6.17
CA THR A 3 34.64 4.20 -6.33
C THR A 3 33.58 3.20 -5.84
N SER A 4 32.56 3.69 -5.12
CA SER A 4 31.45 2.89 -4.57
C SER A 4 30.80 1.91 -5.56
N SER A 5 30.93 2.14 -6.87
CA SER A 5 30.38 1.30 -7.95
C SER A 5 31.13 -0.01 -8.21
N GLN A 6 32.18 -0.36 -7.46
CA GLN A 6 32.90 -1.64 -7.62
C GLN A 6 32.65 -2.68 -6.52
N ALA A 7 31.92 -2.33 -5.46
CA ALA A 7 31.53 -3.31 -4.46
C ALA A 7 30.36 -4.17 -4.98
N PRO A 8 30.41 -5.51 -4.82
CA PRO A 8 29.26 -6.38 -5.13
C PRO A 8 28.03 -5.96 -4.32
N ILE A 9 26.84 -6.13 -4.89
CA ILE A 9 25.61 -5.88 -4.13
C ILE A 9 25.46 -6.84 -2.94
N THR A 10 24.90 -6.32 -1.86
CA THR A 10 24.55 -7.07 -0.65
C THR A 10 23.22 -7.82 -0.83
N SER A 11 22.91 -8.73 0.10
CA SER A 11 21.63 -9.45 0.10
C SER A 11 20.42 -8.53 0.25
N SER A 12 20.52 -7.46 1.06
CA SER A 12 19.44 -6.48 1.21
C SER A 12 19.22 -5.69 -0.07
N GLU A 13 20.29 -5.25 -0.73
CA GLU A 13 20.20 -4.53 -2.01
C GLU A 13 19.59 -5.40 -3.11
N LEU A 14 20.04 -6.66 -3.23
CA LEU A 14 19.49 -7.62 -4.18
C LEU A 14 17.99 -7.85 -3.95
N ALA A 15 17.58 -8.07 -2.70
CA ALA A 15 16.17 -8.29 -2.34
C ALA A 15 15.32 -7.04 -2.59
N ASN A 16 15.80 -5.85 -2.21
CA ASN A 16 15.07 -4.60 -2.36
C ASN A 16 14.89 -4.22 -3.83
N LEU A 17 15.93 -4.41 -4.66
CA LEU A 17 15.83 -4.22 -6.12
C LEU A 17 14.83 -5.20 -6.74
N TRP A 18 14.83 -6.46 -6.29
CA TRP A 18 13.88 -7.48 -6.74
C TRP A 18 12.43 -7.08 -6.44
N MET A 19 12.16 -6.66 -5.21
CA MET A 19 10.85 -6.21 -4.78
C MET A 19 10.41 -4.92 -5.50
N ALA A 20 11.30 -3.94 -5.62
CA ALA A 20 11.02 -2.69 -6.35
C ALA A 20 10.71 -2.96 -7.83
N TYR A 21 11.42 -3.89 -8.46
CA TYR A 21 11.14 -4.27 -9.85
C TYR A 21 9.76 -4.90 -10.02
N GLN A 22 9.38 -5.84 -9.14
CA GLN A 22 8.06 -6.46 -9.16
C GLN A 22 6.94 -5.43 -8.97
N GLU A 23 7.10 -4.53 -8.01
CA GLU A 23 6.14 -3.46 -7.71
C GLU A 23 6.01 -2.48 -8.88
N GLN A 24 7.13 -1.92 -9.37
CA GLN A 24 7.13 -0.93 -10.44
C GLN A 24 6.56 -1.49 -11.75
N THR A 25 6.91 -2.73 -12.12
CA THR A 25 6.35 -3.36 -13.32
C THR A 25 4.84 -3.60 -13.18
N MET A 26 4.34 -3.94 -11.99
CA MET A 26 2.91 -4.03 -11.72
C MET A 26 2.23 -2.66 -11.84
N MET A 27 2.78 -1.66 -11.18
CA MET A 27 2.22 -0.31 -11.15
C MET A 27 2.12 0.27 -12.56
N LEU A 28 3.14 0.02 -13.39
CA LEU A 28 3.16 0.44 -14.79
C LEU A 28 1.99 -0.16 -15.60
N ARG A 29 1.64 -1.43 -15.37
CA ARG A 29 0.46 -2.07 -15.99
C ARG A 29 -0.87 -1.48 -15.52
N VAL A 30 -0.98 -1.16 -14.23
CA VAL A 30 -2.19 -0.51 -13.69
C VAL A 30 -2.37 0.89 -14.28
N LEU A 31 -1.28 1.66 -14.39
CA LEU A 31 -1.28 2.99 -14.97
C LEU A 31 -1.71 2.98 -16.44
N GLU A 32 -1.32 2.00 -17.25
CA GLU A 32 -1.76 1.89 -18.65
C GLU A 32 -3.29 1.88 -18.78
N HIS A 33 -3.97 1.06 -17.98
CA HIS A 33 -5.43 0.98 -17.99
C HIS A 33 -6.08 2.27 -17.47
N PHE A 34 -5.52 2.88 -16.43
CA PHE A 34 -6.08 4.12 -15.87
C PHE A 34 -5.92 5.29 -16.85
N ILE A 35 -4.74 5.47 -17.45
CA ILE A 35 -4.46 6.52 -18.45
C ILE A 35 -5.41 6.44 -19.67
N GLU A 36 -5.85 5.24 -20.04
CA GLU A 36 -6.83 5.03 -21.12
C GLU A 36 -8.20 5.65 -20.78
N HIS A 37 -8.58 5.68 -19.49
CA HIS A 37 -9.91 6.05 -19.01
C HIS A 37 -9.99 7.36 -18.21
N SER A 38 -8.85 7.97 -17.89
CA SER A 38 -8.78 9.20 -17.11
C SER A 38 -9.25 10.44 -17.87
N ASP A 39 -9.74 11.42 -17.12
CA ASP A 39 -9.95 12.76 -17.63
C ASP A 39 -8.61 13.46 -17.97
N PRO A 40 -8.62 14.57 -18.74
CA PRO A 40 -7.38 15.18 -19.21
C PRO A 40 -6.41 15.60 -18.10
N GLU A 41 -6.92 16.11 -16.96
CA GLU A 41 -6.08 16.58 -15.85
C GLU A 41 -5.48 15.41 -15.06
N GLY A 42 -6.28 14.41 -14.71
CA GLY A 42 -5.82 13.19 -14.04
C GLY A 42 -4.86 12.38 -14.91
N LYS A 43 -5.12 12.34 -16.22
CA LYS A 43 -4.24 11.69 -17.20
C LYS A 43 -2.82 12.27 -17.19
N GLN A 44 -2.67 13.58 -16.98
CA GLN A 44 -1.34 14.20 -16.91
C GLN A 44 -0.54 13.69 -15.70
N LEU A 45 -1.17 13.59 -14.53
CA LEU A 45 -0.53 13.07 -13.31
C LEU A 45 -0.12 11.60 -13.50
N LEU A 46 -1.04 10.77 -13.98
CA LEU A 46 -0.80 9.34 -14.22
C LEU A 46 0.30 9.13 -15.27
N GLN A 47 0.30 9.90 -16.36
CA GLN A 47 1.33 9.80 -17.39
C GLN A 47 2.70 10.24 -16.87
N SER A 48 2.75 11.30 -16.05
CA SER A 48 4.00 11.73 -15.41
C SER A 48 4.56 10.62 -14.53
N TYR A 49 3.72 9.98 -13.72
CA TYR A 49 4.14 8.88 -12.85
C TYR A 49 4.58 7.65 -13.64
N TYR A 50 3.85 7.30 -14.71
CA TYR A 50 4.19 6.21 -15.62
C TYR A 50 5.60 6.37 -16.21
N ASN A 51 5.95 7.59 -16.65
CA ASN A 51 7.26 7.87 -17.24
C ASN A 51 8.39 7.70 -16.21
N GLY A 52 8.14 8.10 -14.95
CA GLY A 52 9.03 7.88 -13.82
C GLY A 52 9.27 6.40 -13.55
N ALA A 53 8.18 5.65 -13.40
CA ALA A 53 8.21 4.20 -13.19
C ALA A 53 8.98 3.46 -14.29
N ALA A 54 8.72 3.80 -15.56
CA ALA A 54 9.43 3.23 -16.70
C ALA A 54 10.95 3.46 -16.62
N LYS A 55 11.36 4.68 -16.25
CA LYS A 55 12.77 5.04 -16.08
C LYS A 55 13.42 4.26 -14.93
N ASN A 56 12.73 4.15 -13.79
CA ASN A 56 13.22 3.42 -12.61
C ASN A 56 13.41 1.93 -12.92
N ILE A 57 12.47 1.31 -13.65
CA ILE A 57 12.59 -0.08 -14.11
C ILE A 57 13.86 -0.29 -14.94
N GLU A 58 14.16 0.60 -15.89
CA GLU A 58 15.36 0.46 -16.72
C GLU A 58 16.66 0.65 -15.92
N MET A 59 16.66 1.51 -14.89
CA MET A 59 17.80 1.62 -13.97
C MET A 59 18.00 0.32 -13.17
N ILE A 60 16.93 -0.26 -12.63
CA ILE A 60 16.99 -1.51 -11.88
C ILE A 60 17.50 -2.66 -12.77
N LYS A 61 17.00 -2.77 -14.02
CA LYS A 61 17.51 -3.75 -15.00
C LYS A 61 19.00 -3.60 -15.25
N SER A 62 19.46 -2.35 -15.42
CA SER A 62 20.87 -2.05 -15.66
C SER A 62 21.73 -2.51 -14.49
N ILE A 63 21.27 -2.33 -13.24
CA ILE A 63 21.96 -2.81 -12.05
C ILE A 63 22.01 -4.34 -12.03
N PHE A 64 20.90 -5.04 -12.27
CA PHE A 64 20.91 -6.51 -12.35
C PHE A 64 21.90 -7.03 -13.39
N GLN A 65 21.91 -6.45 -14.59
CA GLN A 65 22.83 -6.83 -15.66
C GLN A 65 24.30 -6.62 -15.29
N GLN A 66 24.63 -5.49 -14.63
CA GLN A 66 25.98 -5.19 -14.18
C GLN A 66 26.49 -6.19 -13.14
N GLU A 67 25.60 -6.64 -12.25
CA GLU A 67 25.91 -7.65 -11.23
C GLU A 67 25.90 -9.09 -11.77
N GLY A 68 25.53 -9.29 -13.04
CA GLY A 68 25.34 -10.62 -13.62
C GLY A 68 24.14 -11.39 -13.04
N ALA A 69 23.21 -10.69 -12.40
CA ALA A 69 21.97 -11.24 -11.90
C ALA A 69 20.93 -11.40 -13.02
N VAL A 70 20.04 -12.38 -12.87
CA VAL A 70 18.85 -12.47 -13.72
C VAL A 70 17.91 -11.31 -13.42
N ILE A 71 17.22 -10.81 -14.45
CA ILE A 71 16.16 -9.82 -14.28
C ILE A 71 14.88 -10.59 -13.91
N PRO A 72 14.15 -10.18 -12.85
CA PRO A 72 12.85 -10.76 -12.53
C PRO A 72 11.89 -10.65 -13.72
N ILE A 73 10.89 -11.53 -13.81
CA ILE A 73 9.91 -11.42 -14.92
C ILE A 73 8.97 -10.23 -14.66
N GLY A 74 8.50 -10.10 -13.42
CA GLY A 74 7.58 -9.05 -13.01
C GLY A 74 6.23 -9.16 -13.70
N PHE A 75 5.71 -8.01 -14.12
CA PHE A 75 4.44 -7.88 -14.83
C PHE A 75 4.66 -7.35 -16.25
N THR A 76 4.01 -8.00 -17.20
CA THR A 76 4.21 -7.79 -18.64
C THR A 76 2.93 -7.28 -19.29
N GLU A 77 2.97 -6.91 -20.57
CA GLU A 77 1.77 -6.49 -21.31
C GLU A 77 0.65 -7.56 -21.32
N ASN A 78 0.95 -8.82 -21.01
CA ASN A 78 -0.06 -9.88 -20.86
C ASN A 78 -0.89 -9.77 -19.57
N ASP A 79 -0.46 -8.93 -18.63
CA ASP A 79 -1.11 -8.70 -17.34
C ASP A 79 -2.10 -7.54 -17.34
N VAL A 80 -2.25 -6.84 -18.48
CA VAL A 80 -3.21 -5.76 -18.69
C VAL A 80 -3.94 -5.93 -20.02
N TYR A 81 -5.25 -5.69 -20.03
CA TYR A 81 -6.08 -5.82 -21.22
C TYR A 81 -6.55 -4.44 -21.68
N LYS A 82 -6.11 -4.05 -22.89
CA LYS A 82 -6.39 -2.74 -23.48
C LYS A 82 -7.80 -2.69 -24.08
N SER A 83 -8.37 -1.50 -24.18
CA SER A 83 -9.67 -1.27 -24.83
C SER A 83 -10.82 -2.07 -24.23
N VAL A 84 -10.74 -2.32 -22.92
CA VAL A 84 -11.83 -2.88 -22.11
C VAL A 84 -12.48 -1.77 -21.27
N PRO A 85 -13.78 -1.88 -20.92
CA PRO A 85 -14.45 -0.86 -20.14
C PRO A 85 -13.79 -0.64 -18.76
N LYS A 86 -13.77 0.61 -18.28
CA LYS A 86 -13.29 0.97 -16.94
C LYS A 86 -13.95 0.12 -15.84
N LEU A 87 -13.12 -0.42 -14.95
CA LEU A 87 -13.58 -1.19 -13.80
C LEU A 87 -13.96 -0.31 -12.60
N PHE A 88 -13.43 0.90 -12.55
CA PHE A 88 -13.66 1.85 -11.47
C PHE A 88 -14.11 3.21 -12.00
N ASP A 89 -14.94 3.91 -11.23
CA ASP A 89 -15.49 5.20 -11.61
C ASP A 89 -15.50 6.23 -10.47
N PHE A 90 -15.63 7.45 -10.98
CA PHE A 90 -15.32 8.77 -10.49
C PHE A 90 -14.03 8.84 -9.68
N MET A 91 -12.94 9.21 -10.38
CA MET A 91 -11.64 9.57 -9.80
C MET A 91 -10.90 8.47 -9.02
N TYR A 92 -11.35 7.22 -9.16
CA TYR A 92 -10.70 6.09 -8.48
C TYR A 92 -9.24 5.92 -8.89
N ASP A 93 -8.91 6.21 -10.16
CA ASP A 93 -7.56 6.20 -10.71
C ASP A 93 -6.59 7.09 -9.91
N ILE A 94 -7.01 8.32 -9.58
CA ILE A 94 -6.19 9.24 -8.76
C ILE A 94 -6.23 8.87 -7.28
N MET A 95 -7.36 8.36 -6.77
CA MET A 95 -7.43 7.82 -5.40
C MET A 95 -6.48 6.63 -5.20
N TYR A 96 -6.39 5.75 -6.20
CA TYR A 96 -5.47 4.62 -6.22
C TYR A 96 -4.02 5.10 -6.32
N LEU A 97 -3.72 6.06 -7.20
CA LEU A 97 -2.39 6.68 -7.28
C LEU A 97 -1.97 7.29 -5.93
N HIS A 98 -2.89 7.99 -5.26
CA HIS A 98 -2.68 8.54 -3.93
C HIS A 98 -2.42 7.45 -2.87
N LEU A 99 -3.14 6.33 -2.91
CA LEU A 99 -2.89 5.17 -2.04
C LEU A 99 -1.52 4.54 -2.32
N MET A 100 -1.21 4.24 -3.58
CA MET A 100 0.03 3.56 -3.97
C MET A 100 1.25 4.42 -3.65
N THR A 101 1.20 5.73 -3.90
CA THR A 101 2.33 6.61 -3.57
C THR A 101 2.61 6.71 -2.07
N LYS A 102 1.62 6.51 -1.19
CA LYS A 102 1.83 6.34 0.27
C LYS A 102 2.58 5.03 0.59
N VAL A 103 2.22 3.95 -0.09
CA VAL A 103 2.89 2.65 0.02
C VAL A 103 4.33 2.76 -0.47
N GLU A 104 4.52 3.26 -1.69
CA GLU A 104 5.81 3.38 -2.38
C GLU A 104 6.78 4.31 -1.62
N MET A 105 6.35 5.49 -1.17
CA MET A 105 7.26 6.39 -0.44
C MET A 105 7.77 5.77 0.86
N SER A 106 6.95 4.95 1.52
CA SER A 106 7.34 4.27 2.76
C SER A 106 8.23 3.07 2.48
N LEU A 107 7.93 2.32 1.42
CA LEU A 107 8.74 1.19 0.95
C LEU A 107 10.15 1.63 0.58
N TYR A 108 10.26 2.67 -0.25
CA TYR A 108 11.54 3.13 -0.77
C TYR A 108 12.37 3.83 0.31
N ALA A 109 11.74 4.54 1.25
CA ALA A 109 12.43 5.07 2.42
C ALA A 109 13.02 3.95 3.30
N LEU A 110 12.29 2.84 3.48
CA LEU A 110 12.80 1.66 4.17
C LEU A 110 13.99 1.04 3.42
N PHE A 111 13.88 0.91 2.09
CA PHE A 111 14.96 0.37 1.26
C PHE A 111 16.22 1.23 1.29
N THR A 112 16.08 2.56 1.28
CA THR A 112 17.21 3.49 1.48
C THR A 112 17.95 3.18 2.78
N GLY A 113 17.22 2.95 3.89
CA GLY A 113 17.83 2.62 5.18
C GLY A 113 18.54 1.26 5.25
N MET A 114 18.37 0.40 4.23
CA MET A 114 18.97 -0.94 4.12
C MET A 114 19.94 -1.08 2.94
N THR A 115 20.34 0.05 2.34
CA THR A 115 21.22 0.12 1.17
C THR A 115 22.56 0.74 1.55
N TYR A 116 23.64 0.25 0.97
CA TYR A 116 25.01 0.64 1.30
C TYR A 116 25.79 1.19 0.10
N ARG A 117 25.49 0.71 -1.10
CA ARG A 117 26.12 1.12 -2.35
C ARG A 117 25.45 2.38 -2.87
N LYS A 118 26.26 3.41 -3.15
CA LYS A 118 25.79 4.77 -3.38
C LYS A 118 24.86 4.93 -4.59
N ASP A 119 25.10 4.20 -5.68
CA ASP A 119 24.25 4.20 -6.87
C ASP A 119 22.84 3.66 -6.59
N ILE A 120 22.75 2.61 -5.77
CA ILE A 120 21.47 2.01 -5.36
C ILE A 120 20.78 2.90 -4.32
N GLU A 121 21.55 3.49 -3.40
CA GLU A 121 21.04 4.43 -2.42
C GLU A 121 20.41 5.65 -3.11
N ASP A 122 21.11 6.22 -4.10
CA ASP A 122 20.63 7.35 -4.90
C ASP A 122 19.36 7.00 -5.69
N LEU A 123 19.29 5.78 -6.22
CA LEU A 123 18.08 5.28 -6.87
C LEU A 123 16.89 5.28 -5.89
N PHE A 124 17.03 4.68 -4.70
CA PHE A 124 15.92 4.63 -3.74
C PHE A 124 15.58 5.99 -3.12
N ILE A 125 16.56 6.88 -2.91
CA ILE A 125 16.30 8.28 -2.53
C ILE A 125 15.47 8.98 -3.63
N GLY A 126 15.85 8.79 -4.90
CA GLY A 126 15.11 9.33 -6.04
C GLY A 126 13.68 8.81 -6.11
N MET A 127 13.49 7.50 -6.00
CA MET A 127 12.16 6.87 -6.01
C MET A 127 11.29 7.32 -4.82
N THR A 128 11.89 7.50 -3.64
CA THR A 128 11.21 8.04 -2.46
C THR A 128 10.73 9.47 -2.72
N ALA A 129 11.61 10.34 -3.21
CA ALA A 129 11.29 11.74 -3.49
C ALA A 129 10.22 11.89 -4.60
N GLU A 130 10.29 11.06 -5.64
CA GLU A 130 9.29 10.99 -6.70
C GLU A 130 7.92 10.59 -6.15
N SER A 131 7.86 9.53 -5.33
CA SER A 131 6.63 9.05 -4.69
C SER A 131 6.02 10.12 -3.78
N GLN A 132 6.83 10.82 -2.99
CA GLN A 132 6.39 11.93 -2.13
C GLN A 132 5.82 13.10 -2.95
N SER A 133 6.52 13.49 -4.03
CA SER A 133 6.07 14.56 -4.92
C SER A 133 4.74 14.21 -5.59
N MET A 134 4.60 13.00 -6.12
CA MET A 134 3.36 12.56 -6.75
C MET A 134 2.23 12.44 -5.74
N ASN A 135 2.50 11.94 -4.53
CA ASN A 135 1.49 11.89 -3.47
C ASN A 135 0.97 13.28 -3.10
N SER A 136 1.85 14.26 -3.00
CA SER A 136 1.47 15.65 -2.73
C SER A 136 0.58 16.20 -3.85
N GLN A 137 0.93 15.96 -5.12
CA GLN A 137 0.14 16.40 -6.27
C GLN A 137 -1.24 15.73 -6.30
N ALA A 138 -1.31 14.41 -6.14
CA ALA A 138 -2.56 13.66 -6.06
C ALA A 138 -3.42 14.12 -4.87
N THR A 139 -2.80 14.40 -3.72
CA THR A 139 -3.50 14.95 -2.54
C THR A 139 -4.17 16.27 -2.86
N GLN A 140 -3.45 17.25 -3.42
CA GLN A 140 -4.03 18.54 -3.77
C GLN A 140 -5.11 18.41 -4.84
N PHE A 141 -4.88 17.60 -5.86
CA PHE A 141 -5.87 17.33 -6.90
C PHE A 141 -7.18 16.79 -6.32
N LEU A 142 -7.12 15.75 -5.47
CA LEU A 142 -8.31 15.17 -4.86
C LEU A 142 -9.00 16.14 -3.89
N LEU A 143 -8.26 17.03 -3.21
CA LEU A 143 -8.82 18.07 -2.35
C LEU A 143 -9.54 19.17 -3.14
N GLU A 144 -8.94 19.63 -4.24
CA GLU A 144 -9.54 20.63 -5.14
C GLU A 144 -10.84 20.13 -5.77
N LYS A 145 -10.92 18.84 -6.08
CA LYS A 145 -12.13 18.18 -6.59
C LYS A 145 -13.14 17.80 -5.48
N GLY A 146 -12.80 18.03 -4.21
CA GLY A 146 -13.67 17.73 -3.07
C GLY A 146 -13.87 16.23 -2.79
N VAL A 147 -12.98 15.38 -3.30
CA VAL A 147 -13.06 13.91 -3.19
C VAL A 147 -12.31 13.37 -1.97
N LEU A 148 -11.18 13.98 -1.61
CA LEU A 148 -10.40 13.59 -0.45
C LEU A 148 -11.00 14.17 0.83
N VAL A 149 -11.36 13.29 1.76
CA VAL A 149 -11.88 13.68 3.08
C VAL A 149 -10.71 14.06 3.98
N ARG A 150 -10.81 15.23 4.62
CA ARG A 150 -9.82 15.67 5.61
C ARG A 150 -10.11 15.05 6.98
N PRO A 151 -9.07 14.76 7.78
CA PRO A 151 -9.26 14.46 9.20
C PRO A 151 -10.00 15.61 9.93
N PRO A 152 -10.67 15.33 11.06
CA PRO A 152 -11.44 16.33 11.80
C PRO A 152 -10.55 17.46 12.33
N PHE A 153 -11.11 18.69 12.35
CA PHE A 153 -10.45 19.84 12.96
C PHE A 153 -10.50 19.76 14.49
N VAL A 154 -9.46 20.30 15.14
CA VAL A 154 -9.38 20.40 16.61
C VAL A 154 -9.00 21.82 17.03
N SER A 155 -9.32 22.18 18.27
CA SER A 155 -8.85 23.44 18.86
C SER A 155 -7.35 23.41 19.10
N MET A 156 -6.65 24.51 18.79
CA MET A 156 -5.20 24.60 18.96
C MET A 156 -4.80 24.63 20.45
N PRO A 157 -3.80 23.85 20.87
CA PRO A 157 -3.31 23.88 22.24
C PRO A 157 -2.65 25.24 22.54
N LYS A 158 -2.97 25.83 23.70
CA LYS A 158 -2.39 27.10 24.16
C LYS A 158 -1.20 26.92 25.11
N GLN A 159 -1.01 25.70 25.62
CA GLN A 159 0.07 25.34 26.54
C GLN A 159 0.36 23.84 26.41
N VAL A 160 1.55 23.43 26.84
CA VAL A 160 1.91 22.01 26.96
C VAL A 160 1.38 21.48 28.29
N ASN A 161 0.64 20.37 28.25
CA ASN A 161 0.17 19.66 29.45
C ASN A 161 0.94 18.35 29.60
N PHE A 162 1.29 17.99 30.84
CA PHE A 162 1.97 16.73 31.15
C PHE A 162 0.98 15.74 31.77
N VAL A 163 1.05 14.48 31.35
CA VAL A 163 0.27 13.39 31.93
C VAL A 163 0.63 13.24 33.41
N GLN A 164 -0.36 13.36 34.29
CA GLN A 164 -0.18 13.29 35.75
C GLN A 164 -0.60 11.92 36.34
N ASP A 165 -1.41 11.15 35.61
CA ASP A 165 -1.97 9.89 36.08
C ASP A 165 -1.78 8.80 35.03
N LYS A 166 -1.43 7.59 35.49
CA LYS A 166 -1.31 6.39 34.65
C LYS A 166 -2.63 6.03 33.97
N ASN A 167 -3.76 6.43 34.55
CA ASN A 167 -5.10 6.28 33.97
C ASN A 167 -5.24 6.91 32.57
N TYR A 168 -4.31 7.79 32.16
CA TYR A 168 -4.22 8.27 30.79
C TYR A 168 -4.05 7.13 29.75
N MET A 169 -3.44 6.02 30.13
CA MET A 169 -3.23 4.85 29.26
C MET A 169 -4.38 3.85 29.31
N ASP A 170 -5.37 4.06 30.18
CA ASP A 170 -6.46 3.13 30.37
C ASP A 170 -7.50 3.28 29.24
N GLY A 171 -7.77 2.17 28.55
CA GLY A 171 -8.82 2.05 27.54
C GLY A 171 -9.89 1.02 27.91
N PHE A 172 -9.67 0.23 28.96
CA PHE A 172 -10.58 -0.83 29.41
C PHE A 172 -11.20 -0.46 30.76
N THR A 173 -12.18 0.45 30.75
CA THR A 173 -12.83 0.92 31.97
C THR A 173 -14.26 0.38 32.06
N TRP A 174 -14.60 -0.24 33.20
CA TRP A 174 -15.94 -0.80 33.45
C TRP A 174 -16.87 0.17 34.19
N PHE A 175 -16.31 1.21 34.82
CA PHE A 175 -17.04 2.13 35.73
C PHE A 175 -16.74 3.62 35.49
N SER A 176 -15.95 3.96 34.46
CA SER A 176 -15.61 5.35 34.11
C SER A 176 -15.52 5.53 32.60
N GLU A 177 -15.71 6.75 32.11
CA GLU A 177 -15.44 7.08 30.71
C GLU A 177 -13.93 7.08 30.46
N THR A 178 -13.50 6.48 29.35
CA THR A 178 -12.11 6.58 28.87
C THR A 178 -11.84 8.01 28.41
N ARG A 179 -10.59 8.48 28.49
CA ARG A 179 -10.23 9.78 27.90
C ARG A 179 -10.55 9.83 26.39
N SER A 180 -10.79 11.04 25.90
CA SER A 180 -10.88 11.30 24.47
C SER A 180 -9.58 10.89 23.74
N LEU A 181 -9.71 10.57 22.46
CA LEU A 181 -8.57 10.31 21.58
C LEU A 181 -7.68 11.54 21.49
N ASN A 182 -6.37 11.33 21.51
CA ASN A 182 -5.43 12.40 21.19
C ASN A 182 -5.27 12.55 19.66
N THR A 183 -4.67 13.64 19.20
CA THR A 183 -4.53 13.92 17.76
C THR A 183 -3.63 12.94 17.01
N VAL A 184 -2.72 12.22 17.70
CA VAL A 184 -1.90 11.15 17.11
C VAL A 184 -2.76 9.91 16.85
N GLU A 185 -3.60 9.52 17.81
CA GLU A 185 -4.52 8.39 17.68
C GLU A 185 -5.55 8.67 16.57
N VAL A 186 -6.13 9.88 16.54
CA VAL A 186 -7.09 10.28 15.49
C VAL A 186 -6.44 10.25 14.10
N SER A 187 -5.20 10.71 13.95
CA SER A 187 -4.55 10.75 12.63
C SER A 187 -4.27 9.33 12.09
N LEU A 188 -3.82 8.41 12.96
CA LEU A 188 -3.53 7.02 12.60
C LEU A 188 -4.82 6.24 12.29
N ILE A 189 -5.86 6.42 13.10
CA ILE A 189 -7.18 5.81 12.87
C ILE A 189 -7.77 6.31 11.54
N HIS A 190 -7.77 7.62 11.31
CA HIS A 190 -8.26 8.19 10.06
C HIS A 190 -7.50 7.62 8.84
N HIS A 191 -6.17 7.59 8.92
CA HIS A 191 -5.33 7.04 7.85
C HIS A 191 -5.64 5.57 7.55
N ALA A 192 -5.80 4.75 8.59
CA ALA A 192 -6.14 3.33 8.43
C ALA A 192 -7.52 3.14 7.80
N ILE A 193 -8.51 3.96 8.18
CA ILE A 193 -9.85 3.91 7.57
C ILE A 193 -9.79 4.36 6.10
N GLU A 194 -9.16 5.51 5.81
CA GLU A 194 -9.06 6.07 4.46
C GLU A 194 -8.46 5.06 3.48
N THR A 195 -7.33 4.43 3.85
CA THR A 195 -6.64 3.46 2.99
C THR A 195 -7.45 2.18 2.79
N ASN A 196 -8.14 1.69 3.83
CA ASN A 196 -9.02 0.52 3.72
C ASN A 196 -10.27 0.78 2.88
N LEU A 197 -10.82 2.01 2.90
CA LEU A 197 -11.95 2.35 2.03
C LEU A 197 -11.57 2.29 0.55
N VAL A 198 -10.38 2.76 0.17
CA VAL A 198 -9.86 2.63 -1.21
C VAL A 198 -9.59 1.16 -1.55
N GLY A 199 -8.88 0.43 -0.68
CA GLY A 199 -8.58 -0.99 -0.88
C GLY A 199 -9.83 -1.87 -0.99
N MET A 200 -10.88 -1.57 -0.21
CA MET A 200 -12.17 -2.25 -0.30
C MET A 200 -12.80 -2.09 -1.68
N GLN A 201 -12.77 -0.89 -2.25
CA GLN A 201 -13.30 -0.65 -3.60
C GLN A 201 -12.46 -1.39 -4.66
N LEU A 202 -11.12 -1.42 -4.52
CA LEU A 202 -10.25 -2.23 -5.37
C LEU A 202 -10.70 -3.68 -5.41
N MET A 203 -10.87 -4.27 -4.23
CA MET A 203 -11.20 -5.69 -4.08
C MET A 203 -12.62 -6.00 -4.58
N ILE A 204 -13.58 -5.08 -4.42
CA ILE A 204 -14.90 -5.20 -5.05
C ILE A 204 -14.77 -5.30 -6.57
N GLY A 205 -14.01 -4.40 -7.19
CA GLY A 205 -13.79 -4.40 -8.64
C GLY A 205 -13.07 -5.67 -9.10
N PHE A 206 -11.98 -6.05 -8.43
CA PHE A 206 -11.23 -7.26 -8.78
C PHE A 206 -12.08 -8.53 -8.60
N ALA A 207 -12.82 -8.67 -7.49
CA ALA A 207 -13.69 -9.83 -7.26
C ALA A 207 -14.79 -9.96 -8.33
N GLN A 208 -15.26 -8.83 -8.86
CA GLN A 208 -16.25 -8.78 -9.93
C GLN A 208 -15.76 -9.40 -11.25
N VAL A 209 -14.46 -9.31 -11.55
CA VAL A 209 -13.89 -9.70 -12.84
C VAL A 209 -12.91 -10.88 -12.77
N ALA A 210 -12.55 -11.33 -11.56
CA ALA A 210 -11.64 -12.46 -11.36
C ALA A 210 -12.13 -13.73 -12.07
N ALA A 211 -11.24 -14.35 -12.83
CA ALA A 211 -11.55 -15.55 -13.62
C ALA A 211 -11.50 -16.82 -12.75
N ASP A 212 -10.47 -16.96 -11.92
CA ASP A 212 -10.34 -18.04 -10.96
C ASP A 212 -11.29 -17.83 -9.75
N LYS A 213 -12.10 -18.84 -9.45
CA LYS A 213 -13.04 -18.82 -8.32
C LYS A 213 -12.38 -18.67 -6.96
N LYS A 214 -11.16 -19.14 -6.78
CA LYS A 214 -10.38 -18.94 -5.55
C LYS A 214 -9.89 -17.51 -5.42
N VAL A 215 -9.48 -16.90 -6.53
CA VAL A 215 -9.10 -15.48 -6.57
C VAL A 215 -10.32 -14.62 -6.27
N GLN A 216 -11.46 -14.89 -6.92
CA GLN A 216 -12.74 -14.22 -6.63
C GLN A 216 -13.12 -14.33 -5.15
N LYS A 217 -13.04 -15.54 -4.57
CA LYS A 217 -13.34 -15.76 -3.15
C LYS A 217 -12.39 -14.99 -2.25
N TYR A 218 -11.08 -15.06 -2.49
CA TYR A 218 -10.07 -14.35 -1.73
C TYR A 218 -10.31 -12.83 -1.73
N LEU A 219 -10.58 -12.25 -2.90
CA LEU A 219 -10.87 -10.82 -3.03
C LEU A 219 -12.17 -10.43 -2.30
N THR A 220 -13.17 -11.31 -2.32
CA THR A 220 -14.42 -11.13 -1.55
C THR A 220 -14.16 -11.14 -0.04
N GLU A 221 -13.30 -12.04 0.44
CA GLU A 221 -12.90 -12.07 1.85
C GLU A 221 -12.11 -10.81 2.24
N GLY A 222 -11.27 -10.31 1.33
CA GLY A 222 -10.52 -9.07 1.53
C GLY A 222 -11.40 -7.83 1.65
N MET A 223 -12.44 -7.68 0.80
CA MET A 223 -13.37 -6.55 0.95
C MET A 223 -14.13 -6.59 2.28
N GLU A 224 -14.53 -7.77 2.78
CA GLU A 224 -15.18 -7.90 4.08
C GLU A 224 -14.21 -7.61 5.24
N LEU A 225 -12.92 -7.96 5.09
CA LEU A 225 -11.89 -7.60 6.05
C LEU A 225 -11.68 -6.07 6.11
N SER A 226 -11.56 -5.39 4.97
CA SER A 226 -11.44 -3.93 4.95
C SER A 226 -12.67 -3.24 5.55
N LYS A 227 -13.87 -3.76 5.29
CA LYS A 227 -15.11 -3.31 5.93
C LYS A 227 -15.08 -3.50 7.44
N LYS A 228 -14.61 -4.66 7.92
CA LYS A 228 -14.43 -4.91 9.36
C LYS A 228 -13.47 -3.90 9.99
N ILE A 229 -12.31 -3.65 9.36
CA ILE A 229 -11.31 -2.69 9.84
C ILE A 229 -11.92 -1.28 9.91
N GLU A 230 -12.63 -0.85 8.87
CA GLU A 230 -13.30 0.45 8.85
C GLU A 230 -14.32 0.59 9.99
N ILE A 231 -15.21 -0.39 10.16
CA ILE A 231 -16.20 -0.37 11.24
C ILE A 231 -15.53 -0.34 12.61
N ASP A 232 -14.59 -1.26 12.85
CA ASP A 232 -13.92 -1.43 14.13
C ASP A 232 -13.13 -0.18 14.56
N LEU A 233 -12.43 0.46 13.61
CA LEU A 233 -11.67 1.68 13.89
C LEU A 233 -12.59 2.91 13.90
N GLY A 234 -13.63 2.92 13.08
CA GLY A 234 -14.63 3.99 13.02
C GLY A 234 -15.45 4.10 14.31
N GLU A 235 -15.67 2.99 15.02
CA GLU A 235 -16.27 3.03 16.36
C GLU A 235 -15.46 3.89 17.33
N PHE A 236 -14.12 3.82 17.32
CA PHE A 236 -13.32 4.68 18.20
C PHE A 236 -13.51 6.17 17.91
N LEU A 237 -13.65 6.55 16.64
CA LEU A 237 -13.99 7.93 16.25
C LEU A 237 -15.38 8.30 16.76
N ARG A 238 -16.38 7.43 16.57
CA ARG A 238 -17.76 7.65 17.02
C ARG A 238 -17.88 7.81 18.54
N HIS A 239 -17.10 7.08 19.33
CA HIS A 239 -17.03 7.27 20.79
C HIS A 239 -16.53 8.66 21.19
N SER A 240 -15.78 9.34 20.31
CA SER A 240 -15.35 10.73 20.47
C SER A 240 -16.21 11.72 19.67
N TYR A 241 -17.40 11.30 19.24
CA TYR A 241 -18.34 12.10 18.43
C TYR A 241 -17.75 12.59 17.10
N ILE A 242 -16.81 11.81 16.53
CA ILE A 242 -16.21 12.07 15.22
C ILE A 242 -16.81 11.08 14.22
N GLU A 243 -17.29 11.59 13.10
CA GLU A 243 -17.74 10.76 11.99
C GLU A 243 -16.53 10.19 11.23
N PRO A 244 -16.50 8.86 10.93
CA PRO A 244 -15.48 8.31 10.05
C PRO A 244 -15.54 8.90 8.64
N PRO A 245 -14.41 8.97 7.93
CA PRO A 245 -14.38 9.57 6.61
C PRO A 245 -15.24 8.78 5.62
N ALA A 246 -16.02 9.50 4.82
CA ALA A 246 -16.85 8.92 3.77
C ALA A 246 -16.70 9.73 2.48
N THR A 247 -16.17 9.10 1.43
CA THR A 247 -16.06 9.73 0.10
C THR A 247 -17.18 9.25 -0.83
N HIS A 248 -17.70 10.19 -1.61
CA HIS A 248 -18.73 9.96 -2.62
C HIS A 248 -18.17 9.37 -3.92
N ALA A 249 -16.84 9.41 -4.11
CA ALA A 249 -16.17 8.97 -5.32
C ALA A 249 -15.64 7.52 -5.23
N GLY A 250 -14.97 7.08 -6.29
CA GLY A 250 -14.10 5.92 -6.29
C GLY A 250 -14.82 4.58 -6.17
N LYS A 251 -15.88 4.34 -6.94
CA LYS A 251 -16.69 3.11 -6.87
C LYS A 251 -16.37 2.15 -8.00
N ALA A 252 -16.41 0.85 -7.73
CA ALA A 252 -16.40 -0.14 -8.80
C ALA A 252 -17.62 0.03 -9.72
N THR A 253 -17.43 -0.12 -11.04
CA THR A 253 -18.51 -0.07 -12.02
C THR A 253 -19.27 -1.39 -12.08
N THR A 254 -20.22 -1.53 -13.01
CA THR A 254 -20.89 -2.81 -13.30
C THR A 254 -20.13 -3.68 -14.30
N SER A 255 -18.94 -3.25 -14.78
CA SER A 255 -18.17 -3.96 -15.80
C SER A 255 -17.76 -5.36 -15.36
N LYS A 256 -18.11 -6.38 -16.16
CA LYS A 256 -17.68 -7.77 -15.93
C LYS A 256 -16.44 -8.15 -16.75
N THR A 257 -15.83 -7.20 -17.44
CA THR A 257 -14.62 -7.43 -18.25
C THR A 257 -13.39 -7.09 -17.43
N ALA A 258 -12.49 -8.06 -17.26
CA ALA A 258 -11.25 -7.85 -16.54
C ALA A 258 -10.33 -6.89 -17.30
N PRO A 259 -9.75 -5.87 -16.64
CA PRO A 259 -8.66 -5.07 -17.19
C PRO A 259 -7.27 -5.61 -16.84
N PHE A 260 -7.18 -6.53 -15.88
CA PHE A 260 -5.92 -7.08 -15.41
C PHE A 260 -5.98 -8.60 -15.28
N SER A 261 -4.82 -9.26 -15.31
CA SER A 261 -4.71 -10.68 -15.01
C SER A 261 -5.00 -10.98 -13.52
N ASP A 262 -5.46 -12.20 -13.23
CA ASP A 262 -5.61 -12.67 -11.84
C ASP A 262 -4.28 -12.59 -11.07
N LYS A 263 -3.14 -12.82 -11.75
CA LYS A 263 -1.78 -12.66 -11.18
C LYS A 263 -1.57 -11.24 -10.65
N LEU A 264 -1.87 -10.22 -11.47
CA LEU A 264 -1.71 -8.80 -11.10
C LEU A 264 -2.65 -8.41 -9.97
N MET A 265 -3.93 -8.80 -10.07
CA MET A 265 -4.93 -8.49 -9.04
C MET A 265 -4.54 -9.10 -7.68
N MET A 266 -4.03 -10.34 -7.69
CA MET A 266 -3.53 -11.01 -6.48
C MET A 266 -2.31 -10.32 -5.89
N TYR A 267 -1.28 -10.05 -6.70
CA TYR A 267 -0.06 -9.40 -6.22
C TYR A 267 -0.35 -8.05 -5.57
N ASN A 268 -1.12 -7.20 -6.26
CA ASN A 268 -1.53 -5.88 -5.76
C ASN A 268 -2.24 -5.99 -4.41
N THR A 269 -3.22 -6.89 -4.31
CA THR A 269 -3.97 -7.11 -3.07
C THR A 269 -3.07 -7.62 -1.93
N THR A 270 -2.15 -8.55 -2.21
CA THR A 270 -1.21 -9.08 -1.20
C THR A 270 -0.17 -8.05 -0.75
N LEU A 271 0.27 -7.16 -1.65
CA LEU A 271 1.14 -6.03 -1.34
C LEU A 271 0.43 -5.08 -0.38
N LEU A 272 -0.81 -4.67 -0.73
CA LEU A 272 -1.63 -3.80 0.14
C LEU A 272 -1.92 -4.45 1.50
N ALA A 273 -2.17 -5.76 1.56
CA ALA A 273 -2.36 -6.46 2.83
C ALA A 273 -1.11 -6.42 3.73
N SER A 274 0.07 -6.61 3.14
CA SER A 274 1.34 -6.55 3.85
C SER A 274 1.62 -5.14 4.40
N PHE A 275 1.32 -4.11 3.61
CA PHE A 275 1.39 -2.72 4.06
C PHE A 275 0.33 -2.37 5.11
N GLY A 276 -0.88 -2.91 4.97
CA GLY A 276 -1.94 -2.79 5.97
C GLY A 276 -1.52 -3.36 7.32
N LEU A 277 -0.80 -4.49 7.34
CA LEU A 277 -0.25 -5.06 8.57
C LEU A 277 0.78 -4.13 9.23
N GLY A 278 1.71 -3.58 8.45
CA GLY A 278 2.72 -2.64 8.95
C GLY A 278 2.11 -1.33 9.47
N SER A 279 1.18 -0.74 8.71
CA SER A 279 0.45 0.47 9.11
C SER A 279 -0.34 0.25 10.40
N ASN A 280 -1.02 -0.89 10.53
CA ASN A 280 -1.74 -1.27 11.75
C ASN A 280 -0.79 -1.46 12.95
N ALA A 281 0.42 -2.00 12.75
CA ALA A 281 1.43 -2.11 13.80
C ALA A 281 1.92 -0.73 14.28
N LEU A 282 2.17 0.22 13.37
CA LEU A 282 2.51 1.61 13.72
C LEU A 282 1.36 2.29 14.45
N GLY A 283 0.13 2.11 13.98
CA GLY A 283 -1.09 2.56 14.65
C GLY A 283 -1.12 2.14 16.12
N GLY A 284 -0.84 0.86 16.38
CA GLY A 284 -0.82 0.32 17.74
C GLY A 284 0.36 0.84 18.56
N GLY A 285 1.55 0.89 17.96
CA GLY A 285 2.77 1.35 18.63
C GLY A 285 2.75 2.82 19.09
N PHE A 286 2.01 3.68 18.37
CA PHE A 286 1.85 5.09 18.70
C PHE A 286 0.55 5.43 19.43
N SER A 287 -0.31 4.45 19.70
CA SER A 287 -1.54 4.62 20.47
C SER A 287 -1.30 4.25 21.94
N LEU A 288 -1.51 5.20 22.85
CA LEU A 288 -1.23 4.99 24.27
C LEU A 288 -2.45 4.49 25.05
N ARG A 289 -3.66 4.71 24.54
CA ARG A 289 -4.89 4.17 25.15
C ARG A 289 -4.97 2.67 24.87
N SER A 290 -4.90 1.83 25.90
CA SER A 290 -4.68 0.38 25.82
C SER A 290 -5.71 -0.43 25.01
N ASP A 291 -6.93 0.08 24.85
CA ASP A 291 -7.97 -0.49 23.99
C ASP A 291 -7.61 -0.44 22.49
N LEU A 292 -6.93 0.61 22.04
CA LEU A 292 -6.50 0.78 20.65
C LEU A 292 -5.46 -0.25 20.19
N PRO A 293 -4.27 -0.40 20.82
CA PRO A 293 -3.29 -1.40 20.42
C PRO A 293 -3.83 -2.82 20.59
N ALA A 294 -4.71 -3.06 21.56
CA ALA A 294 -5.38 -4.35 21.70
C ALA A 294 -6.30 -4.66 20.50
N LYS A 295 -7.16 -3.70 20.10
CA LYS A 295 -8.01 -3.86 18.90
C LYS A 295 -7.18 -4.03 17.63
N MET A 296 -6.12 -3.23 17.48
CA MET A 296 -5.20 -3.34 16.35
C MET A 296 -4.46 -4.68 16.33
N ALA A 297 -4.09 -5.25 17.49
CA ALA A 297 -3.50 -6.59 17.55
C ALA A 297 -4.48 -7.68 17.07
N PHE A 298 -5.78 -7.56 17.41
CA PHE A 298 -6.80 -8.47 16.88
C PHE A 298 -6.96 -8.32 15.36
N LEU A 299 -6.99 -7.10 14.84
CA LEU A 299 -7.03 -6.86 13.39
C LEU A 299 -5.77 -7.37 12.68
N ALA A 300 -4.59 -7.22 13.30
CA ALA A 300 -3.32 -7.70 12.76
C ALA A 300 -3.33 -9.21 12.48
N LYS A 301 -3.96 -9.99 13.37
CA LYS A 301 -4.13 -11.45 13.18
C LYS A 301 -4.91 -11.76 11.90
N ASP A 302 -6.01 -11.06 11.67
CA ASP A 302 -6.86 -11.29 10.50
C ASP A 302 -6.15 -10.84 9.21
N ILE A 303 -5.48 -9.67 9.24
CA ILE A 303 -4.68 -9.16 8.12
C ILE A 303 -3.53 -10.12 7.77
N PHE A 304 -2.82 -10.63 8.78
CA PHE A 304 -1.74 -11.58 8.58
C PHE A 304 -2.24 -12.88 7.95
N THR A 305 -3.36 -13.41 8.43
CA THR A 305 -3.98 -14.62 7.88
C THR A 305 -4.38 -14.41 6.42
N PHE A 306 -5.00 -13.27 6.12
CA PHE A 306 -5.36 -12.87 4.77
C PHE A 306 -4.13 -12.81 3.85
N ALA A 307 -3.07 -12.11 4.26
CA ALA A 307 -1.84 -12.02 3.47
C ALA A 307 -1.20 -13.40 3.19
N GLN A 308 -1.19 -14.30 4.18
CA GLN A 308 -0.68 -15.67 4.01
C GLN A 308 -1.51 -16.48 3.00
N ASP A 309 -2.84 -16.38 3.06
CA ASP A 309 -3.71 -17.10 2.14
C ASP A 309 -3.56 -16.60 0.70
N GLY A 310 -3.34 -15.30 0.52
CA GLY A 310 -2.98 -14.73 -0.79
C GLY A 310 -1.68 -15.31 -1.33
N GLY A 311 -0.65 -15.40 -0.50
CA GLY A 311 0.62 -16.04 -0.86
C GLY A 311 0.45 -17.51 -1.28
N LYS A 312 -0.37 -18.29 -0.56
CA LYS A 312 -0.66 -19.70 -0.92
C LYS A 312 -1.35 -19.81 -2.28
N ILE A 313 -2.26 -18.89 -2.61
CA ILE A 313 -2.93 -18.85 -3.92
C ILE A 313 -1.92 -18.54 -5.03
N MET A 314 -1.05 -17.55 -4.82
CA MET A 314 -0.03 -17.19 -5.79
C MET A 314 0.98 -18.33 -6.02
N ILE A 315 1.45 -19.00 -4.95
CA ILE A 315 2.33 -20.18 -5.04
C ILE A 315 1.63 -21.29 -5.84
N LYS A 316 0.38 -21.61 -5.51
CA LYS A 316 -0.37 -22.68 -6.19
C LYS A 316 -0.50 -22.45 -7.70
N ASN A 317 -0.58 -21.19 -8.12
CA ASN A 317 -0.73 -20.82 -9.53
C ASN A 317 0.60 -20.49 -10.24
N GLY A 318 1.75 -20.61 -9.55
CA GLY A 318 3.05 -20.26 -10.12
C GLY A 318 3.21 -18.76 -10.41
N TRP A 319 2.51 -17.92 -9.65
CA TRP A 319 2.47 -16.47 -9.83
C TRP A 319 3.45 -15.71 -8.96
N MET A 320 3.99 -16.35 -7.92
CA MET A 320 4.96 -15.77 -7.00
C MET A 320 6.37 -16.10 -7.49
N GLU A 321 7.12 -15.08 -7.86
CA GLU A 321 8.56 -15.22 -8.06
C GLU A 321 9.24 -15.36 -6.71
N GLU A 322 10.15 -16.32 -6.62
CA GLU A 322 11.00 -16.50 -5.46
C GLU A 322 12.09 -15.41 -5.45
N PRO A 323 12.21 -14.62 -4.38
CA PRO A 323 13.34 -13.71 -4.23
C PRO A 323 14.66 -14.50 -4.17
N PRO A 324 15.80 -13.91 -4.59
CA PRO A 324 17.09 -14.56 -4.50
C PRO A 324 17.40 -15.04 -3.07
N GLN A 325 17.76 -16.32 -2.96
CA GLN A 325 18.03 -16.97 -1.69
C GLN A 325 19.51 -16.81 -1.28
N ILE A 326 19.77 -16.86 0.02
CA ILE A 326 21.12 -17.13 0.52
C ILE A 326 21.48 -18.59 0.20
N GLU A 327 22.78 -18.91 0.06
CA GLU A 327 23.16 -20.28 -0.25
C GLU A 327 22.79 -21.25 0.88
N ASP A 328 22.00 -22.27 0.55
CA ASP A 328 21.70 -23.37 1.48
C ASP A 328 22.93 -24.28 1.63
N ARG A 329 23.76 -23.99 2.64
CA ARG A 329 24.96 -24.77 2.95
C ARG A 329 24.64 -26.22 3.35
N ASN A 330 23.43 -26.51 3.87
CA ASN A 330 23.03 -27.88 4.19
C ASN A 330 22.68 -28.67 2.91
N GLN A 331 22.10 -28.02 1.90
CA GLN A 331 21.86 -28.66 0.61
C GLN A 331 23.16 -28.85 -0.19
N LEU A 332 24.07 -27.88 -0.15
CA LEU A 332 25.34 -27.91 -0.89
C LEU A 332 26.37 -28.92 -0.34
N THR A 333 26.14 -29.48 0.84
CA THR A 333 27.06 -30.43 1.51
C THR A 333 26.49 -31.84 1.66
N LYS A 334 25.34 -32.12 1.03
CA LYS A 334 24.77 -33.48 0.90
C LYS A 334 25.29 -34.18 -0.35
#